data_AF-A0A9P6N455-F1
#
_entry.id   AF-A0A9P6N455-F1
#
_cell.length_a   1.000
_cell.length_b   1.000
_cell.length_c   1.000
_cell.angle_alpha   90.00
_cell.angle_beta   90.00
_cell.angle_gamma   90.00
#
_symmetry.space_group_name_H-M   'P 1'
#
loop_
_entity.id
_entity.type
_entity.pdbx_description
1 polymer ?
#
loop_
_entity_poly.entity_id
_entity_poly.type
_entity_poly.pdbx_seq_one_letter_code
_entity_poly.pdbx_strand_id
1 'polypeptide(L)'
;MTALKTIRPIPEFPLQGILPKEETEAAAFLKKYPTYDGRNTIIAILDTGVDPGAAGLQFTSDGKPKIIDIVDCSGSGDIPTTTIVKATENEDGTPVITGLTGRKLHLSKEWKNPTGEYRIGIKRAYDLFPEELAERIKQVGITGPLKAYVD
;
A
#
# COMPACT_ATOMS: atom_id res chain seq x y z
N MET A 1 15.59 -26.79 32.75
CA MET A 1 14.97 -26.71 31.41
C MET A 1 13.48 -26.50 31.60
N THR A 2 13.00 -25.27 31.44
CA THR A 2 11.57 -24.93 31.58
C THR A 2 10.92 -25.15 30.21
N ALA A 3 9.95 -26.07 30.13
CA ALA A 3 9.24 -26.36 28.89
C ALA A 3 8.47 -25.12 28.42
N LEU A 4 8.64 -24.78 27.14
CA LEU A 4 7.86 -23.74 26.46
C LEU A 4 6.37 -24.09 26.56
N LYS A 5 5.59 -23.17 27.13
CA LYS A 5 4.14 -23.27 27.28
C LYS A 5 3.55 -23.33 25.87
N THR A 6 2.90 -24.46 25.54
CA THR A 6 2.23 -24.65 24.26
C THR A 6 1.22 -23.53 24.07
N ILE A 7 1.46 -22.66 23.08
CA ILE A 7 0.54 -21.61 22.68
C ILE A 7 -0.73 -22.33 22.18
N ARG A 8 -1.85 -22.13 22.88
CA ARG A 8 -3.15 -22.67 22.42
C ARG A 8 -3.37 -22.17 20.99
N PRO A 9 -3.73 -23.02 20.02
CA PRO A 9 -4.07 -22.56 18.68
C PRO A 9 -5.17 -21.51 18.82
N ILE A 10 -4.99 -20.38 18.13
CA ILE A 10 -5.98 -19.31 18.08
C ILE A 10 -7.27 -19.94 17.55
N PRO A 11 -8.42 -19.80 18.23
CA PRO A 11 -9.69 -20.31 17.73
C PRO A 11 -9.93 -19.77 16.32
N GLU A 12 -10.33 -20.64 15.40
CA GLU A 12 -10.65 -20.24 14.03
C GLU A 12 -11.79 -19.20 14.06
N PHE A 13 -11.53 -18.01 13.50
CA PHE A 13 -12.49 -16.91 13.54
C PHE A 13 -13.71 -17.27 12.68
N PRO A 14 -14.95 -17.06 13.16
CA PRO A 14 -16.15 -17.43 12.42
C PRO A 14 -16.34 -16.50 11.21
N LEU A 15 -15.95 -16.95 10.02
CA LEU A 15 -16.07 -16.19 8.77
C LEU A 15 -17.52 -16.02 8.30
N GLN A 16 -18.41 -16.95 8.69
CA GLN A 16 -19.79 -17.02 8.24
C GLN A 16 -20.65 -15.82 8.67
N GLY A 17 -20.26 -15.08 9.71
CA GLY A 17 -21.05 -13.96 10.26
C GLY A 17 -20.53 -12.55 9.93
N ILE A 18 -19.46 -12.42 9.13
CA ILE A 18 -18.87 -11.10 8.81
C ILE A 18 -19.78 -10.31 7.86
N LEU A 19 -20.49 -11.01 6.98
CA LEU A 19 -21.40 -10.44 6.00
C LEU A 19 -22.75 -11.15 6.12
N PRO A 20 -23.89 -10.42 6.06
CA PRO A 20 -25.23 -10.99 6.23
C PRO A 20 -25.70 -11.77 4.98
N LYS A 21 -24.94 -12.81 4.58
CA LYS A 21 -25.17 -13.56 3.34
C LYS A 21 -26.38 -14.50 3.41
N GLU A 22 -26.75 -14.92 4.61
CA GLU A 22 -27.94 -15.74 4.85
C GLU A 22 -29.19 -14.86 4.85
N GLU A 23 -29.14 -13.72 5.56
CA GLU A 23 -30.26 -12.78 5.68
C GLU A 23 -30.56 -12.05 4.36
N THR A 24 -29.53 -11.80 3.54
CA THR A 24 -29.70 -11.26 2.17
C THR A 24 -30.00 -12.33 1.14
N GLU A 25 -30.08 -13.60 1.54
CA GLU A 25 -30.27 -14.78 0.68
C GLU A 25 -29.19 -14.97 -0.41
N ALA A 26 -28.08 -14.22 -0.35
CA ALA A 26 -26.99 -14.30 -1.32
C ALA A 26 -26.37 -15.72 -1.36
N ALA A 27 -26.26 -16.38 -0.21
CA ALA A 27 -25.77 -17.76 -0.14
C ALA A 27 -26.72 -18.75 -0.85
N ALA A 28 -28.03 -18.62 -0.62
CA ALA A 28 -29.04 -19.45 -1.28
C ALA A 28 -29.10 -19.21 -2.80
N PHE A 29 -28.97 -17.95 -3.22
CA PHE A 29 -28.92 -17.58 -4.64
C PHE A 29 -27.74 -18.24 -5.36
N LEU A 30 -26.54 -18.18 -4.79
CA LEU A 30 -25.35 -18.83 -5.36
C LEU A 30 -25.45 -20.35 -5.36
N LYS A 31 -26.06 -20.96 -4.33
CA LYS A 31 -26.31 -22.41 -4.32
C LYS A 31 -27.22 -22.85 -5.47
N LYS A 32 -28.23 -22.03 -5.81
CA LYS A 32 -29.17 -22.29 -6.90
C LYS A 32 -28.56 -21.99 -8.28
N TYR A 33 -27.72 -20.97 -8.38
CA TYR A 33 -27.05 -20.54 -9.61
C TYR A 33 -25.52 -20.46 -9.39
N PRO A 34 -24.80 -21.61 -9.40
CA PRO A 34 -23.38 -21.65 -9.01
C PRO A 34 -22.42 -20.81 -9.87
N THR A 35 -22.85 -20.40 -11.05
CA THR A 35 -22.06 -19.58 -11.98
C THR A 35 -22.39 -18.09 -11.91
N TYR A 36 -23.33 -17.68 -11.06
CA TYR A 36 -23.78 -16.28 -10.95
C TYR A 36 -23.05 -15.57 -9.81
N ASP A 37 -21.73 -15.76 -9.78
CA ASP A 37 -20.80 -15.32 -8.73
C ASP A 37 -20.08 -14.00 -9.06
N GLY A 38 -20.56 -13.29 -10.09
CA GLY A 38 -19.98 -12.02 -10.55
C GLY A 38 -18.82 -12.16 -11.53
N ARG A 39 -18.45 -13.39 -11.96
CA ARG A 39 -17.46 -13.57 -13.03
C ARG A 39 -17.80 -12.74 -14.27
N ASN A 40 -16.78 -12.23 -14.96
CA ASN A 40 -16.90 -11.35 -16.13
C ASN A 40 -17.60 -9.99 -15.87
N THR A 41 -17.73 -9.58 -14.60
CA THR A 41 -18.25 -8.25 -14.22
C THR A 41 -17.13 -7.44 -13.58
N ILE A 42 -17.04 -6.16 -13.93
CA ILE A 42 -16.11 -5.20 -13.31
C ILE A 42 -16.94 -4.23 -12.47
N ILE A 43 -16.50 -4.00 -11.23
CA ILE A 43 -17.13 -3.07 -10.29
C ILE A 43 -16.13 -1.96 -9.98
N ALA A 44 -16.54 -0.71 -10.16
CA ALA A 44 -15.80 0.44 -9.66
C ALA A 44 -16.32 0.81 -8.26
N ILE A 45 -15.41 1.02 -7.32
CA ILE A 45 -15.73 1.43 -5.95
C ILE A 45 -15.20 2.85 -5.75
N LEU A 46 -16.09 3.79 -5.48
CA LEU A 46 -15.75 5.17 -5.15
C LEU A 46 -15.89 5.31 -3.63
N ASP A 47 -14.77 5.19 -2.94
CA ASP A 47 -14.67 5.18 -1.47
C ASP A 47 -13.32 5.80 -1.05
N THR A 48 -12.98 5.76 0.23
CA THR A 48 -11.73 6.32 0.77
C THR A 48 -10.47 5.50 0.43
N GLY A 49 -10.61 4.37 -0.26
CA GLY A 49 -9.52 3.46 -0.62
C GLY A 49 -9.78 2.02 -0.18
N VAL A 50 -8.85 1.13 -0.52
CA VAL A 50 -8.94 -0.30 -0.19
C VAL A 50 -7.53 -0.87 0.05
N ASP A 51 -7.41 -1.85 0.95
CA ASP A 51 -6.17 -2.61 1.14
C ASP A 51 -6.10 -3.79 0.15
N PRO A 52 -5.23 -3.74 -0.87
CA PRO A 52 -5.07 -4.85 -1.82
C PRO A 52 -4.42 -6.09 -1.21
N GLY A 53 -3.80 -5.99 -0.03
CA GLY A 53 -3.22 -7.11 0.70
C GLY A 53 -4.25 -7.95 1.47
N ALA A 54 -5.51 -7.50 1.55
CA ALA A 54 -6.54 -8.23 2.26
C ALA A 54 -6.82 -9.60 1.63
N ALA A 55 -6.87 -10.66 2.45
CA ALA A 55 -7.01 -12.04 1.97
C ALA A 55 -8.25 -12.27 1.08
N GLY A 56 -9.37 -11.59 1.35
CA GLY A 56 -10.61 -11.67 0.55
C GLY A 56 -10.59 -10.90 -0.77
N LEU A 57 -9.50 -10.18 -1.06
CA LEU A 57 -9.30 -9.35 -2.25
C LEU A 57 -8.16 -9.85 -3.16
N GLN A 58 -7.59 -11.02 -2.87
CA GLN A 58 -6.50 -11.57 -3.68
C GLN A 58 -7.01 -12.10 -5.02
N PHE A 59 -7.98 -13.02 -4.97
CA PHE A 59 -8.43 -13.77 -6.14
C PHE A 59 -9.95 -13.78 -6.29
N THR A 60 -10.41 -13.82 -7.53
CA THR A 60 -11.80 -14.10 -7.90
C THR A 60 -12.11 -15.59 -7.78
N SER A 61 -13.38 -15.97 -7.90
CA SER A 61 -13.81 -17.37 -7.90
C SER A 61 -13.24 -18.21 -9.07
N ASP A 62 -12.80 -17.56 -10.15
CA ASP A 62 -12.13 -18.18 -11.29
C ASP A 62 -10.60 -18.00 -11.29
N GLY A 63 -10.01 -17.62 -10.15
CA GLY A 63 -8.57 -17.63 -9.92
C GLY A 63 -7.80 -16.44 -10.51
N LYS A 64 -8.48 -15.39 -10.96
CA LYS A 64 -7.85 -14.17 -11.48
C LYS A 64 -7.60 -13.17 -10.34
N PRO A 65 -6.66 -12.22 -10.48
CA PRO A 65 -6.54 -11.11 -9.55
C PRO A 65 -7.87 -10.36 -9.42
N LYS A 66 -8.31 -10.10 -8.18
CA LYS A 66 -9.63 -9.48 -7.95
C LYS A 66 -9.61 -7.95 -8.10
N ILE A 67 -8.49 -7.31 -7.80
CA ILE A 67 -8.28 -5.87 -8.01
C ILE A 67 -7.58 -5.70 -9.36
N ILE A 68 -8.18 -4.89 -10.23
CA ILE A 68 -7.64 -4.53 -11.54
C ILE A 68 -6.78 -3.27 -11.42
N ASP A 69 -7.28 -2.26 -10.70
CA ASP A 69 -6.63 -0.97 -10.54
C ASP A 69 -7.05 -0.29 -9.23
N ILE A 70 -6.22 0.63 -8.76
CA ILE A 70 -6.47 1.49 -7.60
C ILE A 70 -6.03 2.90 -7.99
N VAL A 71 -6.97 3.84 -7.99
CA VAL A 71 -6.72 5.23 -8.36
C VAL A 71 -7.06 6.14 -7.18
N ASP A 72 -6.09 6.95 -6.75
CA ASP A 72 -6.34 8.07 -5.84
C ASP A 72 -6.79 9.30 -6.66
N CYS A 73 -8.08 9.63 -6.57
CA CYS A 73 -8.65 10.80 -7.23
C CYS A 73 -8.62 12.08 -6.36
N SER A 74 -8.08 12.01 -5.14
CA SER A 74 -8.03 13.15 -4.21
C SER A 74 -6.85 14.10 -4.46
N GLY A 75 -5.80 13.63 -5.14
CA GLY A 75 -4.53 14.35 -5.28
C GLY A 75 -3.69 14.38 -4.00
N SER A 76 -4.12 13.69 -2.93
CA SER A 76 -3.39 13.65 -1.66
C SER A 76 -2.00 13.03 -1.81
N GLY A 77 -1.83 12.11 -2.77
CA GLY A 77 -0.56 11.49 -3.13
C GLY A 77 0.33 12.31 -4.08
N ASP A 78 -0.13 13.45 -4.62
CA ASP A 78 0.60 14.13 -5.69
C ASP A 78 1.94 14.70 -5.21
N ILE A 79 2.98 14.47 -6.01
CA ILE A 79 4.35 14.99 -5.79
C ILE A 79 4.85 15.63 -7.09
N PRO A 80 5.17 16.94 -7.09
CA PRO A 80 5.81 17.59 -8.22
C PRO A 80 7.22 17.01 -8.44
N THR A 81 7.40 16.24 -9.50
CA THR A 81 8.67 15.60 -9.86
C THR A 81 9.35 16.33 -11.03
N THR A 82 9.39 17.66 -10.97
CA THR A 82 9.88 18.52 -12.07
C THR A 82 11.40 18.56 -12.18
N THR A 83 12.12 18.18 -11.12
CA THR A 83 13.59 18.23 -11.09
C THR A 83 14.18 16.95 -11.65
N ILE A 84 15.05 17.09 -12.66
CA ILE A 84 15.75 15.96 -13.28
C ILE A 84 17.18 15.89 -12.75
N VAL A 85 17.60 14.71 -12.32
CA VAL A 85 18.96 14.41 -11.84
C VAL A 85 19.52 13.18 -12.55
N LYS A 86 20.85 13.07 -12.61
CA LYS A 86 21.55 11.89 -13.12
C LYS A 86 22.19 11.14 -11.97
N ALA A 87 22.19 9.82 -12.04
CA ALA A 87 22.86 9.01 -11.04
C ALA A 87 24.39 9.14 -11.18
N THR A 88 25.05 9.23 -10.04
CA THR A 88 26.51 9.14 -9.90
C THR A 88 26.86 7.83 -9.19
N GLU A 89 28.05 7.30 -9.41
CA GLU A 89 28.50 6.11 -8.68
C GLU A 89 29.16 6.51 -7.35
N ASN A 90 28.81 5.82 -6.27
CA ASN A 90 29.57 5.86 -5.02
C ASN A 90 30.83 4.99 -5.11
N GLU A 91 31.71 5.07 -4.11
CA GLU A 91 32.95 4.27 -3.99
C GLU A 91 32.71 2.74 -4.14
N ASP A 92 31.55 2.25 -3.69
CA ASP A 92 31.14 0.83 -3.79
C ASP A 92 30.47 0.48 -5.14
N GLY A 93 30.54 1.37 -6.12
CA GLY A 93 29.92 1.22 -7.45
C GLY A 93 28.39 1.17 -7.42
N THR A 94 27.76 1.67 -6.35
CA THR A 94 26.30 1.74 -6.23
C THR A 94 25.81 3.06 -6.82
N PRO A 95 24.81 3.06 -7.73
CA PRO A 95 24.25 4.29 -8.26
C PRO A 95 23.54 5.07 -7.16
N VAL A 96 23.82 6.37 -7.10
CA VAL A 96 23.30 7.30 -6.10
C VAL A 96 22.82 8.57 -6.77
N ILE A 97 21.69 9.07 -6.30
CA ILE A 97 21.18 10.40 -6.65
C ILE A 97 21.14 11.27 -5.40
N THR A 98 21.30 12.58 -5.57
CA THR A 98 21.13 13.54 -4.47
C THR A 98 19.70 14.06 -4.50
N GLY A 99 18.91 13.78 -3.46
CA GLY A 99 17.54 14.24 -3.31
C GLY A 99 17.46 15.76 -3.07
N LEU A 100 16.25 16.31 -3.12
CA LEU A 100 16.02 17.76 -2.91
C LEU A 100 16.33 18.19 -1.47
N THR A 101 16.31 17.24 -0.53
CA THR A 101 16.77 17.45 0.85
C THR A 101 18.30 17.51 1.00
N GLY A 102 19.05 17.15 -0.05
CA GLY A 102 20.49 16.94 -0.01
C GLY A 102 20.91 15.53 0.44
N ARG A 103 19.96 14.64 0.78
CA ARG A 103 20.27 13.24 1.11
C ARG A 103 20.71 12.46 -0.12
N LYS A 104 21.64 11.52 0.07
CA LYS A 104 22.02 10.54 -0.94
C LYS A 104 21.01 9.40 -0.95
N LEU A 105 20.34 9.18 -2.07
CA LEU A 105 19.42 8.06 -2.28
C LEU A 105 20.13 6.98 -3.08
N HIS A 106 20.22 5.79 -2.51
CA HIS A 106 20.85 4.65 -3.15
C HIS A 106 19.85 3.94 -4.06
N LEU A 107 20.21 3.80 -5.33
CA LEU A 107 19.41 3.12 -6.32
C LEU A 107 19.85 1.65 -6.42
N SER A 108 18.91 0.76 -6.72
CA SER A 108 19.25 -0.64 -6.98
C SER A 108 20.03 -0.76 -8.30
N LYS A 109 21.06 -1.60 -8.30
CA LYS A 109 21.85 -1.92 -9.52
C LYS A 109 21.00 -2.67 -10.57
N GLU A 110 19.88 -3.25 -10.16
CA GLU A 110 18.99 -4.00 -11.05
C GLU A 110 18.05 -3.10 -11.87
N TRP A 111 17.92 -1.83 -11.49
CA TRP A 111 17.03 -0.89 -12.18
C TRP A 111 17.59 -0.52 -13.55
N LYS A 112 16.79 -0.81 -14.59
CA LYS A 112 17.09 -0.43 -15.97
C LYS A 112 16.43 0.90 -16.29
N ASN A 113 17.21 1.97 -16.32
CA ASN A 113 16.77 3.29 -16.77
C ASN A 113 17.46 3.65 -18.10
N PRO A 114 16.76 3.53 -19.26
CA PRO A 114 17.37 3.80 -20.58
C PRO A 114 17.88 5.23 -20.75
N THR A 115 17.27 6.21 -20.09
CA THR A 115 17.66 7.63 -20.22
C THR A 115 18.77 8.03 -19.25
N GLY A 116 18.96 7.26 -18.17
CA GLY A 116 19.85 7.61 -17.06
C GLY A 116 19.39 8.84 -16.25
N GLU A 117 18.20 9.35 -16.54
CA GLU A 117 17.61 10.52 -15.90
C GLU A 117 16.54 10.09 -14.90
N TYR A 118 16.61 10.65 -13.69
CA TYR A 118 15.67 10.41 -12.60
C TYR A 118 14.93 11.70 -12.30
N ARG A 119 13.62 11.60 -12.15
CA ARG A 119 12.78 12.71 -11.71
C ARG A 119 12.58 12.60 -10.22
N ILE A 120 12.95 13.64 -9.49
CA ILE A 120 12.83 13.70 -8.03
C ILE A 120 11.81 14.75 -7.64
N GLY A 121 11.12 14.47 -6.55
CA GLY A 121 10.18 15.37 -5.90
C GLY A 121 10.38 15.31 -4.41
N ILE A 122 9.63 16.12 -3.66
CA ILE A 122 9.73 16.15 -2.21
C ILE A 122 8.35 16.39 -1.62
N LYS A 123 8.01 15.62 -0.59
CA LYS A 123 6.77 15.83 0.18
C LYS A 123 7.04 15.74 1.67
N ARG A 124 6.34 16.56 2.47
CA ARG A 124 6.46 16.47 3.92
C ARG A 124 5.69 15.23 4.38
N ALA A 125 6.28 14.44 5.26
CA ALA A 125 5.64 13.23 5.79
C ALA A 125 4.32 13.55 6.49
N TYR A 126 4.22 14.71 7.15
CA TYR A 126 2.97 15.17 7.77
C TYR A 126 1.83 15.39 6.79
N ASP A 127 2.12 15.65 5.51
CA ASP A 127 1.10 15.81 4.47
C ASP A 127 0.55 14.44 4.02
N LEU A 128 1.24 13.34 4.38
CA LEU A 128 0.85 11.96 4.07
C LEU A 128 0.17 11.25 5.25
N PHE A 129 0.27 11.82 6.46
CA PHE A 129 -0.26 11.20 7.66
C PHE A 129 -1.71 11.62 7.92
N PRO A 130 -2.57 10.71 8.40
CA PRO A 130 -3.83 11.11 9.01
C PRO A 130 -3.60 12.11 10.14
N GLU A 131 -4.55 13.03 10.34
CA GLU A 131 -4.43 14.12 11.32
C GLU A 131 -4.11 13.60 12.73
N GLU A 132 -4.82 12.57 13.18
CA GLU A 132 -4.59 11.93 14.48
C GLU A 132 -3.16 11.37 14.63
N LEU A 133 -2.60 10.79 13.56
CA LEU A 133 -1.23 10.29 13.57
C LEU A 133 -0.23 11.47 13.61
N ALA A 134 -0.48 12.51 12.83
CA ALA A 134 0.36 13.70 12.80
C ALA A 134 0.39 14.39 14.18
N GLU A 135 -0.76 14.49 14.87
CA GLU A 135 -0.86 15.03 16.23
C GLU A 135 -0.08 14.20 17.25
N ARG A 136 -0.26 12.87 17.23
CA ARG A 136 0.48 11.97 18.11
C ARG A 136 1.98 12.08 17.93
N ILE A 137 2.46 12.15 16.68
CA ILE A 137 3.89 12.30 16.39
C ILE A 137 4.42 13.65 16.93
N LYS A 138 3.63 14.73 16.83
CA LYS A 138 4.00 16.04 17.39
C LYS A 138 4.08 16.00 18.92
N GLN A 139 3.18 15.26 19.59
CA GLN A 139 3.15 15.13 21.04
C GLN A 139 4.29 14.30 21.62
N VAL A 140 4.75 13.25 20.92
CA VAL A 140 5.85 12.36 21.38
C VAL A 140 7.22 13.07 21.42
N GLY A 141 7.29 14.34 21.05
CA GLY A 141 8.47 15.15 21.36
C GLY A 141 9.65 14.89 20.45
N ILE A 142 9.41 14.47 19.19
CA ILE A 142 10.42 14.72 18.14
C ILE A 142 10.35 16.21 17.79
N THR A 143 10.69 17.05 18.78
CA THR A 143 10.77 18.52 18.72
C THR A 143 12.13 18.90 18.16
N GLY A 144 12.34 18.55 16.91
CA GLY A 144 13.18 19.31 15.98
C GLY A 144 12.33 19.52 14.73
N PRO A 145 12.74 20.36 13.76
CA PRO A 145 12.18 20.23 12.43
C PRO A 145 12.53 18.80 11.98
N LEU A 146 11.61 17.86 12.15
CA LEU A 146 11.57 16.64 11.37
C LEU A 146 11.46 17.16 9.95
N LYS A 147 12.62 17.35 9.33
CA LYS A 147 12.81 17.32 7.88
C LYS A 147 12.51 15.90 7.42
N ALA A 148 11.39 15.30 7.85
CA ALA A 148 10.84 14.05 7.37
C ALA A 148 10.21 14.38 6.03
N TYR A 149 11.10 14.68 5.10
CA TYR A 149 10.82 14.76 3.70
C TYR A 149 11.06 13.37 3.14
N VAL A 150 10.11 12.93 2.33
CA VAL A 150 10.27 11.77 1.47
C VAL A 150 10.74 12.33 0.13
N ASP A 151 11.94 11.93 -0.27
CA ASP A 151 12.50 12.16 -1.61
C ASP A 151 12.22 10.94 -2.52
#